data_AF-A0A151H8U8-F1
#
_entry.id   AF-A0A151H8U8-F1
#
_cell.length_a   1.000
_cell.length_b   1.000
_cell.length_c   1.000
_cell.angle_alpha   90.00
_cell.angle_beta   90.00
_cell.angle_gamma   90.00
#
_symmetry.space_group_name_H-M   'P 1'
#
loop_
_entity.id
_entity.type
_entity.pdbx_description
1 polymer ?
#
loop_
_entity_poly.entity_id
_entity_poly.type
_entity_poly.pdbx_seq_one_letter_code
_entity_poly.pdbx_strand_id
1 'polypeptide(L)'
;MALLADDASPHTKKGETIADGQFIQIIDYDGDIVADVDAWMKKQKLADVGFNYNVITILGSQSSGKSSLMNALFNCQFQVMDHVHGHSQTTKGVWLGRDGLGAGAAAPCLVVDVEGIDSRERGEDRQTFEYRSALFALALTDCLCVNVWYHSLGNFTASGYGLLKTVMEVNLDLFAQERNTPRTLLLFAVRDWAEVMTPL
;
A
#
# COMPACT_ATOMS: atom_id res chain seq x y z
N MET A 1 7.06 -54.08 4.65
CA MET A 1 7.98 -53.01 5.07
C MET A 1 7.53 -51.75 4.35
N ALA A 2 6.58 -51.04 4.96
CA ALA A 2 5.87 -49.93 4.34
C ALA A 2 6.72 -48.66 4.39
N LEU A 3 6.62 -47.88 3.32
CA LEU A 3 7.31 -46.62 3.07
C LEU A 3 7.06 -45.59 4.18
N LEU A 4 8.15 -44.94 4.60
CA LEU A 4 8.10 -43.65 5.29
C LEU A 4 7.79 -42.59 4.22
N ALA A 5 6.59 -42.02 4.29
CA ALA A 5 6.24 -40.75 3.66
C ALA A 5 5.76 -39.84 4.79
N ASP A 6 6.66 -39.02 5.32
CA ASP A 6 6.30 -37.79 6.01
C ASP A 6 6.80 -36.65 5.11
N ASP A 7 6.00 -36.34 4.11
CA ASP A 7 6.14 -35.16 3.27
C ASP A 7 5.43 -34.01 4.01
N ALA A 8 6.14 -33.39 4.95
CA ALA A 8 5.66 -32.19 5.63
C ALA A 8 5.71 -31.03 4.62
N SER A 9 4.56 -30.74 4.01
CA SER A 9 4.36 -29.56 3.16
C SER A 9 4.79 -28.29 3.90
N PRO A 10 5.50 -27.34 3.26
CA PRO A 10 5.85 -26.08 3.91
C PRO A 10 4.56 -25.35 4.25
N HIS A 11 4.40 -24.98 5.53
CA HIS A 11 3.27 -24.18 6.00
C HIS A 11 3.18 -22.90 5.17
N THR A 12 2.32 -22.89 4.16
CA THR A 12 2.01 -21.68 3.40
C THR A 12 1.29 -20.74 4.36
N LYS A 13 1.99 -19.72 4.88
CA LYS A 13 1.38 -18.65 5.69
C LYS A 13 0.19 -18.11 4.89
N LYS A 14 -1.03 -18.24 5.41
CA LYS A 14 -2.22 -17.65 4.79
C LYS A 14 -2.28 -16.18 5.19
N GLY A 15 -2.42 -15.29 4.21
CA GLY A 15 -2.55 -13.85 4.43
C GLY A 15 -3.69 -13.51 5.39
N GLU A 16 -3.40 -12.62 6.33
CA GLU A 16 -4.38 -12.14 7.29
C GLU A 16 -5.48 -11.33 6.60
N THR A 17 -6.71 -11.45 7.09
CA THR A 17 -7.85 -10.66 6.60
C THR A 17 -8.51 -9.90 7.74
N ILE A 18 -8.87 -8.65 7.49
CA ILE A 18 -9.55 -7.77 8.47
C ILE A 18 -10.87 -7.22 7.90
N ALA A 19 -11.68 -6.59 8.76
CA ALA A 19 -12.99 -6.02 8.45
C ALA A 19 -13.89 -7.00 7.66
N ASP A 20 -14.18 -8.15 8.27
CA ASP A 20 -15.00 -9.23 7.69
C ASP A 20 -14.52 -9.72 6.31
N GLY A 21 -13.21 -9.63 6.06
CA GLY A 21 -12.59 -10.07 4.81
C GLY A 21 -12.51 -9.01 3.72
N GLN A 22 -12.94 -7.77 4.00
CA GLN A 22 -12.82 -6.64 3.07
C GLN A 22 -11.38 -6.34 2.71
N PHE A 23 -10.42 -6.59 3.62
CA PHE A 23 -9.00 -6.40 3.35
C PHE A 23 -8.22 -7.70 3.53
N ILE A 24 -7.15 -7.84 2.76
CA ILE A 24 -6.20 -8.95 2.85
C ILE A 24 -4.77 -8.40 2.84
N GLN A 25 -3.91 -8.98 3.68
CA GLN A 25 -2.48 -8.70 3.66
C GLN A 25 -1.82 -9.46 2.51
N ILE A 26 -1.30 -8.75 1.50
CA ILE A 26 -0.60 -9.36 0.36
C ILE A 26 0.82 -9.74 0.74
N ILE A 27 1.54 -8.79 1.33
CA ILE A 27 2.94 -8.94 1.75
C ILE A 27 2.97 -8.78 3.26
N ASP A 28 3.56 -9.74 3.96
CA ASP A 28 3.67 -9.69 5.42
C ASP A 28 4.83 -8.79 5.90
N TYR A 29 5.06 -8.77 7.22
CA TYR A 29 6.16 -8.01 7.80
C TYR A 29 7.54 -8.53 7.35
N ASP A 30 7.68 -9.82 7.08
CA ASP A 30 8.96 -10.42 6.66
C ASP A 30 9.24 -10.16 5.18
N GLY A 31 8.26 -9.63 4.44
CA GLY A 31 8.36 -9.35 3.01
C GLY A 31 7.93 -10.52 2.14
N ASP A 32 7.31 -11.55 2.73
CA ASP A 32 6.80 -12.70 2.00
C ASP A 32 5.41 -12.41 1.43
N ILE A 33 5.14 -12.90 0.21
CA ILE A 33 3.78 -12.89 -0.35
C ILE A 33 2.98 -14.00 0.33
N VAL A 34 1.95 -13.62 1.09
CA VAL A 34 1.15 -14.52 1.92
C VAL A 34 -0.30 -14.65 1.46
N ALA A 35 -0.80 -13.73 0.64
CA ALA A 35 -2.19 -13.73 0.18
C ALA A 35 -2.46 -14.71 -0.97
N ASP A 36 -3.62 -15.37 -0.89
CA ASP A 36 -4.32 -15.89 -2.06
C ASP A 36 -5.23 -14.80 -2.63
N VAL A 37 -4.65 -13.92 -3.45
CA VAL A 37 -5.33 -12.76 -4.04
C VAL A 37 -6.46 -13.21 -4.97
N ASP A 38 -6.28 -14.31 -5.70
CA ASP A 38 -7.28 -14.85 -6.62
C ASP A 38 -8.56 -15.29 -5.88
N ALA A 39 -8.41 -16.02 -4.77
CA ALA A 39 -9.55 -16.41 -3.95
C ALA A 39 -10.21 -15.19 -3.31
N TRP A 40 -9.43 -14.20 -2.88
CA TRP A 40 -9.96 -12.96 -2.31
C TRP A 40 -10.74 -12.14 -3.33
N MET A 41 -10.21 -11.92 -4.55
CA MET A 41 -10.89 -11.16 -5.60
C MET A 41 -12.22 -11.80 -6.02
N LYS A 42 -12.29 -13.14 -6.04
CA LYS A 42 -13.55 -13.87 -6.28
C LYS A 42 -14.57 -13.61 -5.17
N LYS A 43 -14.16 -13.69 -3.89
CA LYS A 43 -15.04 -13.39 -2.75
C LYS A 43 -15.54 -11.95 -2.77
N GLN A 44 -14.67 -11.02 -3.17
CA GLN A 44 -15.01 -9.61 -3.32
C GLN A 44 -15.85 -9.31 -4.56
N LYS A 45 -16.23 -10.28 -5.40
CA LYS A 45 -16.96 -10.06 -6.67
C LYS A 45 -16.25 -9.08 -7.61
N LEU A 46 -14.92 -9.13 -7.65
CA LEU A 46 -14.10 -8.35 -8.58
C LEU A 46 -13.85 -9.13 -9.88
N ALA A 47 -13.85 -10.46 -9.82
CA ALA A 47 -13.69 -11.31 -11.00
C ALA A 47 -14.78 -11.03 -12.07
N ASP A 48 -16.00 -10.70 -11.64
CA ASP A 48 -17.13 -10.39 -12.53
C ASP A 48 -17.00 -9.01 -13.22
N VAL A 49 -16.16 -8.13 -12.67
CA VAL A 49 -15.97 -6.75 -13.14
C VAL A 49 -14.90 -6.69 -14.25
N GLY A 50 -14.10 -7.75 -14.43
CA GLY A 50 -13.03 -7.79 -15.41
C GLY A 50 -11.99 -6.71 -15.14
N PHE A 51 -11.63 -5.92 -16.16
CA PHE A 51 -10.69 -4.80 -16.04
C PHE A 51 -11.35 -3.47 -15.65
N ASN A 52 -12.64 -3.45 -15.35
CA ASN A 52 -13.36 -2.21 -15.01
C ASN A 52 -13.23 -1.84 -13.53
N TYR A 53 -11.99 -1.76 -13.04
CA TYR A 53 -11.65 -1.28 -11.71
C TYR A 53 -10.36 -0.45 -11.78
N ASN A 54 -10.12 0.38 -10.77
CA ASN A 54 -8.86 1.11 -10.64
C ASN A 54 -8.11 0.66 -9.39
N VAL A 55 -6.78 0.70 -9.43
CA VAL A 55 -5.91 0.43 -8.29
C VAL A 55 -5.29 1.73 -7.79
N ILE A 56 -5.58 2.07 -6.55
CA ILE A 56 -5.10 3.28 -5.89
C ILE A 56 -4.22 2.86 -4.70
N THR A 57 -2.99 3.33 -4.69
CA THR A 57 -2.03 3.02 -3.62
C THR A 57 -1.65 4.28 -2.86
N ILE A 58 -1.48 4.18 -1.55
CA ILE A 58 -0.95 5.29 -0.73
C ILE A 58 0.46 4.98 -0.20
N LEU A 59 1.38 5.91 -0.42
CA LEU A 59 2.73 5.92 0.15
C LEU A 59 2.94 7.15 1.03
N GLY A 60 3.83 7.05 2.00
CA GLY A 60 4.19 8.17 2.87
C GLY A 60 4.72 7.70 4.22
N SER A 61 5.26 8.64 4.99
CA SER A 61 5.93 8.36 6.26
C SER A 61 5.04 7.61 7.24
N GLN A 62 5.64 6.84 8.13
CA GLN A 62 4.96 6.19 9.24
C GLN A 62 4.16 7.23 10.03
N SER A 63 2.95 6.87 10.43
CA SER A 63 2.07 7.74 11.22
C SER A 63 1.66 9.05 10.54
N SER A 64 1.78 9.17 9.21
CA SER A 64 1.34 10.35 8.44
C SER A 64 -0.16 10.41 8.13
N GLY A 65 -0.97 9.54 8.73
CA GLY A 65 -2.42 9.49 8.51
C GLY A 65 -2.83 8.93 7.14
N LYS A 66 -2.07 7.96 6.60
CA LYS A 66 -2.37 7.26 5.33
C LYS A 66 -3.68 6.48 5.40
N SER A 67 -3.76 5.52 6.32
CA SER A 67 -4.93 4.67 6.52
C SER A 67 -6.16 5.51 6.91
N SER A 68 -5.97 6.58 7.70
CA SER A 68 -7.04 7.55 8.00
C SER A 68 -7.57 8.26 6.74
N LEU A 69 -6.69 8.68 5.83
CA LEU A 69 -7.08 9.31 4.58
C LEU A 69 -7.80 8.33 3.66
N MET A 70 -7.29 7.10 3.54
CA MET A 70 -7.93 6.06 2.72
C MET A 70 -9.30 5.68 3.26
N ASN A 71 -9.46 5.57 4.57
CA ASN A 71 -10.77 5.33 5.20
C ASN A 71 -11.76 6.45 4.88
N ALA A 72 -11.33 7.72 4.96
CA ALA A 72 -12.19 8.87 4.67
C ALA A 72 -12.57 8.98 3.18
N LEU A 73 -11.62 8.72 2.26
CA LEU A 73 -11.85 8.89 0.82
C LEU A 73 -12.62 7.73 0.19
N PHE A 74 -12.36 6.50 0.63
CA PHE A 74 -12.89 5.28 0.00
C PHE A 74 -13.91 4.54 0.87
N ASN A 75 -14.31 5.13 2.00
CA ASN A 75 -15.20 4.50 2.98
C ASN A 75 -14.67 3.11 3.42
N CYS A 76 -13.37 3.06 3.70
CA CYS A 76 -12.63 1.86 4.11
C CYS A 76 -12.54 1.75 5.65
N GLN A 77 -12.11 0.58 6.13
CA GLN A 77 -11.92 0.28 7.56
C GLN A 77 -10.51 -0.26 7.85
N PHE A 78 -9.48 0.32 7.23
CA PHE A 78 -8.09 0.03 7.60
C PHE A 78 -7.85 0.35 9.08
N GLN A 79 -7.00 -0.44 9.72
CA GLN A 79 -6.59 -0.17 11.09
C GLN A 79 -5.84 1.17 11.16
N VAL A 80 -6.27 2.05 12.06
CA VAL A 80 -5.65 3.36 12.31
C VAL A 80 -4.98 3.33 13.68
N MET A 81 -3.88 4.07 13.82
CA MET A 81 -3.19 4.27 15.09
C MET A 81 -4.16 4.77 16.16
N ASP A 82 -4.18 4.09 17.31
CA ASP A 82 -4.88 4.60 18.48
C ASP A 82 -3.98 5.60 19.22
N HIS A 83 -4.34 6.88 19.13
CA HIS A 83 -3.61 7.97 19.78
C HIS A 83 -3.53 7.82 21.32
N VAL A 84 -4.38 6.99 21.93
CA VAL A 84 -4.42 6.76 23.38
C VAL A 84 -3.33 5.77 23.84
N HIS A 85 -2.95 4.81 23.01
CA HIS A 85 -2.02 3.73 23.37
C HIS A 85 -0.58 3.95 22.86
N GLY A 86 -0.33 5.03 22.12
CA GLY A 86 1.00 5.49 21.72
C GLY A 86 1.31 5.37 20.23
N HIS A 87 2.46 5.93 19.83
CA HIS A 87 2.95 5.87 18.45
C HIS A 87 3.60 4.51 18.17
N SER A 88 2.83 3.51 17.77
CA SER A 88 3.34 2.22 17.28
C SER A 88 2.96 2.00 15.83
N GLN A 89 3.84 1.35 15.06
CA GLN A 89 3.52 0.85 13.72
C GLN A 89 2.14 0.17 13.66
N THR A 90 1.26 0.73 12.84
CA THR A 90 -0.12 0.26 12.69
C THR A 90 -0.26 -0.65 11.47
N THR A 91 0.21 -0.18 10.31
CA THR A 91 0.24 -0.99 9.09
C THR A 91 1.57 -1.73 9.02
N LYS A 92 1.51 -3.07 8.96
CA LYS A 92 2.66 -3.95 8.73
C LYS A 92 2.49 -4.66 7.40
N GLY A 93 3.49 -4.60 6.54
CA GLY A 93 3.41 -5.19 5.22
C GLY A 93 2.63 -4.34 4.21
N VAL A 94 2.00 -4.99 3.24
CA VAL A 94 1.17 -4.36 2.20
C VAL A 94 -0.24 -4.96 2.25
N TRP A 95 -1.24 -4.11 2.38
CA TRP A 95 -2.65 -4.49 2.50
C TRP A 95 -3.42 -4.08 1.26
N LEU A 96 -4.31 -4.93 0.80
CA LEU A 96 -5.24 -4.69 -0.30
C LEU A 96 -6.66 -4.74 0.21
N GLY A 97 -7.48 -3.78 -0.22
CA GLY A 97 -8.90 -3.71 0.07
C GLY A 97 -9.72 -3.34 -1.13
N ARG A 98 -11.01 -3.69 -1.07
CA ARG A 98 -12.03 -3.11 -1.95
C ARG A 98 -12.67 -1.91 -1.26
N ASP A 99 -12.87 -0.82 -1.99
CA ASP A 99 -13.55 0.36 -1.47
C ASP A 99 -14.99 0.06 -0.97
N GLY A 100 -15.49 0.94 -0.11
CA GLY A 100 -16.85 0.90 0.43
C GLY A 100 -17.81 1.94 -0.17
N LEU A 101 -17.52 2.50 -1.35
CA LEU A 101 -18.29 3.61 -1.95
C LEU A 101 -19.66 3.18 -2.51
N GLY A 102 -19.94 1.88 -2.52
CA GLY A 102 -21.24 1.31 -2.91
C GLY A 102 -21.52 1.39 -4.42
N ALA A 103 -22.71 0.94 -4.83
CA ALA A 103 -23.10 0.80 -6.24
C ALA A 103 -23.30 2.15 -6.99
N GLY A 104 -23.10 3.29 -6.32
CA GLY A 104 -23.18 4.63 -6.93
C GLY A 104 -21.87 5.11 -7.57
N ALA A 105 -20.75 4.45 -7.30
CA ALA A 105 -19.48 4.73 -7.96
C ALA A 105 -19.44 4.10 -9.36
N ALA A 106 -18.82 4.79 -10.33
CA ALA A 106 -18.77 4.35 -11.73
C ALA A 106 -18.01 3.04 -11.94
N ALA A 107 -17.00 2.77 -11.10
CA ALA A 107 -16.21 1.54 -11.09
C ALA A 107 -15.69 1.27 -9.66
N PRO A 108 -15.50 0.00 -9.26
CA PRO A 108 -14.82 -0.34 -8.02
C PRO A 108 -13.38 0.15 -8.00
N CYS A 109 -12.89 0.50 -6.82
CA CYS A 109 -11.51 0.85 -6.55
C CYS A 109 -10.90 -0.18 -5.60
N LEU A 110 -9.75 -0.70 -6.00
CA LEU A 110 -8.85 -1.42 -5.14
C LEU A 110 -7.94 -0.41 -4.45
N VAL A 111 -7.89 -0.47 -3.12
CA VAL A 111 -7.06 0.41 -2.32
C VAL A 111 -5.92 -0.40 -1.73
N VAL A 112 -4.70 0.06 -1.95
CA VAL A 112 -3.48 -0.55 -1.41
C VAL A 112 -2.91 0.38 -0.34
N ASP A 113 -2.87 -0.07 0.91
CA ASP A 113 -2.20 0.63 2.01
C ASP A 113 -0.84 -0.03 2.27
N VAL A 114 0.22 0.73 2.06
CA VAL A 114 1.59 0.29 2.24
C VAL A 114 2.07 0.74 3.62
N GLU A 115 2.78 -0.15 4.32
CA GLU A 115 3.49 0.19 5.54
C GLU A 115 4.29 1.50 5.39
N GLY A 116 4.25 2.32 6.43
CA GLY A 116 4.87 3.64 6.37
C GLY A 116 6.38 3.56 6.23
N ILE A 117 6.93 4.48 5.42
CA ILE A 117 8.37 4.67 5.33
C ILE A 117 8.89 5.30 6.63
N ASP A 118 10.19 5.19 6.88
CA ASP A 118 10.81 5.65 8.11
C ASP A 118 10.48 4.82 9.36
N SER A 119 10.16 3.52 9.18
CA SER A 119 9.92 2.61 10.31
C SER A 119 11.15 2.47 11.20
N ARG A 120 10.99 2.75 12.49
CA ARG A 120 12.03 2.48 13.50
C ARG A 120 12.09 1.00 13.87
N GLU A 121 10.99 0.29 13.70
CA GLU A 121 10.78 -1.08 14.14
C GLU A 121 11.46 -2.13 13.24
N ARG A 122 11.72 -1.80 11.96
CA ARG A 122 12.36 -2.71 11.00
C ARG A 122 13.87 -2.88 11.11
N GLY A 123 14.55 -2.04 11.89
CA GLY A 123 16.01 -2.14 12.05
C GLY A 123 16.77 -2.05 10.72
N GLU A 124 17.69 -2.98 10.46
CA GLU A 124 18.61 -2.94 9.32
C GLU A 124 17.94 -3.24 7.96
N ASP A 125 16.91 -4.10 7.94
CA ASP A 125 16.20 -4.48 6.69
C ASP A 125 15.17 -3.43 6.22
N ARG A 126 15.03 -2.35 6.99
CA ARG A 126 14.08 -1.27 6.74
C ARG A 126 14.13 -0.74 5.30
N GLN A 127 15.30 -0.32 4.84
CA GLN A 127 15.42 0.28 3.51
C GLN A 127 15.04 -0.71 2.42
N THR A 128 15.52 -1.95 2.51
CA THR A 128 15.22 -3.01 1.54
C THR A 128 13.71 -3.22 1.41
N PHE A 129 12.99 -3.26 2.53
CA PHE A 129 11.55 -3.38 2.52
C PHE A 129 10.86 -2.14 1.92
N GLU A 130 11.27 -0.93 2.31
CA GLU A 130 10.72 0.34 1.80
C GLU A 130 10.85 0.42 0.27
N TYR A 131 12.02 0.12 -0.30
CA TYR A 131 12.23 0.13 -1.75
C TYR A 131 11.39 -0.92 -2.48
N ARG A 132 11.34 -2.16 -1.96
CA ARG A 132 10.60 -3.26 -2.59
C ARG A 132 9.09 -3.03 -2.56
N SER A 133 8.56 -2.63 -1.41
CA SER A 133 7.13 -2.37 -1.24
C SER A 133 6.66 -1.16 -2.05
N ALA A 134 7.46 -0.09 -2.12
CA ALA A 134 7.14 1.08 -2.94
C ALA A 134 7.22 0.79 -4.45
N LEU A 135 8.20 -0.01 -4.90
CA LEU A 135 8.28 -0.44 -6.30
C LEU A 135 7.11 -1.35 -6.68
N PHE A 136 6.78 -2.31 -5.82
CA PHE A 136 5.61 -3.18 -6.00
C PHE A 136 4.32 -2.36 -6.11
N ALA A 137 4.13 -1.38 -5.22
CA ALA A 137 3.01 -0.45 -5.26
C ALA A 137 2.95 0.35 -6.56
N LEU A 138 4.07 0.96 -6.99
CA LEU A 138 4.14 1.76 -8.20
C LEU A 138 3.85 0.94 -9.46
N ALA A 139 4.34 -0.30 -9.53
CA ALA A 139 4.15 -1.17 -10.67
C ALA A 139 2.69 -1.64 -10.86
N LEU A 140 1.91 -1.68 -9.79
CA LEU A 140 0.53 -2.19 -9.81
C LEU A 140 -0.55 -1.11 -9.94
N THR A 141 -0.22 0.14 -9.63
CA THR A 141 -1.25 1.16 -9.37
C THR A 141 -1.53 2.04 -10.58
N ASP A 142 -2.81 2.36 -10.79
CA ASP A 142 -3.24 3.40 -11.73
C ASP A 142 -3.02 4.80 -11.15
N CYS A 143 -3.15 4.94 -9.83
CA CYS A 143 -2.91 6.19 -9.10
C CYS A 143 -2.11 5.96 -7.82
N LEU A 144 -0.91 6.51 -7.76
CA LEU A 144 -0.06 6.53 -6.57
C LEU A 144 -0.27 7.83 -5.81
N CYS A 145 -0.94 7.75 -4.67
CA CYS A 145 -1.08 8.85 -3.72
C CYS A 145 0.17 8.96 -2.83
N VAL A 146 0.93 10.03 -2.98
CA VAL A 146 2.08 10.34 -2.14
C VAL A 146 1.61 11.29 -1.03
N ASN A 147 1.45 10.75 0.17
CA ASN A 147 0.99 11.45 1.35
C ASN A 147 2.17 12.13 2.07
N VAL A 148 2.21 13.46 2.02
CA VAL A 148 3.34 14.28 2.50
C VAL A 148 2.82 15.36 3.45
N TRP A 149 3.51 15.56 4.57
CA TRP A 149 3.22 16.68 5.45
C TRP A 149 3.67 18.00 4.84
N TYR A 150 2.88 19.06 5.00
CA TYR A 150 3.23 20.39 4.51
C TYR A 150 4.63 20.83 4.99
N HIS A 151 4.94 20.64 6.27
CA HIS A 151 6.25 21.01 6.84
C HIS A 151 7.43 20.18 6.31
N SER A 152 7.15 19.04 5.67
CA SER A 152 8.18 18.22 5.04
C SER A 152 8.45 18.62 3.60
N LEU A 153 7.54 19.38 2.96
CA LEU A 153 7.70 19.79 1.56
C LEU A 153 9.00 20.53 1.34
N GLY A 154 9.72 20.14 0.28
CA GLY A 154 11.04 20.68 -0.05
C GLY A 154 12.20 20.03 0.71
N ASN A 155 11.94 19.28 1.78
CA ASN A 155 12.96 18.46 2.43
C ASN A 155 13.07 17.08 1.75
N PHE A 156 14.21 16.84 1.10
CA PHE A 156 14.46 15.62 0.32
C PHE A 156 14.32 14.32 1.14
N THR A 157 14.78 14.33 2.39
CA THR A 157 14.76 13.15 3.27
C THR A 157 13.39 13.01 3.94
N ALA A 158 12.88 14.07 4.55
CA ALA A 158 11.62 14.01 5.31
C ALA A 158 10.38 13.79 4.42
N SER A 159 10.41 14.26 3.17
CA SER A 159 9.33 14.01 2.18
C SER A 159 9.39 12.63 1.55
N GLY A 160 10.43 11.82 1.80
CA GLY A 160 10.62 10.54 1.12
C GLY A 160 10.99 10.65 -0.36
N TYR A 161 11.48 11.81 -0.83
CA TYR A 161 11.85 12.01 -2.24
C TYR A 161 13.04 11.17 -2.69
N GLY A 162 13.98 10.85 -1.78
CA GLY A 162 15.06 9.92 -2.08
C GLY A 162 14.55 8.53 -2.48
N LEU A 163 13.63 7.98 -1.69
CA LEU A 163 12.95 6.72 -1.99
C LEU A 163 12.21 6.80 -3.33
N LEU A 164 11.38 7.83 -3.50
CA LEU A 164 10.55 8.00 -4.69
C LEU A 164 11.40 8.10 -5.97
N LYS A 165 12.52 8.84 -5.92
CA LYS A 165 13.46 8.97 -7.04
C LYS A 165 13.97 7.60 -7.49
N THR A 166 14.56 6.84 -6.58
CA THR A 166 15.15 5.54 -6.92
C THR A 166 14.10 4.53 -7.35
N VAL A 167 12.92 4.52 -6.70
CA VAL A 167 11.80 3.65 -7.10
C VAL A 167 11.33 3.97 -8.51
N MET A 168 11.21 5.25 -8.86
CA MET A 168 10.85 5.66 -10.22
C MET A 168 11.92 5.29 -11.25
N GLU A 169 13.20 5.49 -10.95
CA GLU A 169 14.31 5.09 -11.82
C GLU A 169 14.23 3.58 -12.12
N VAL A 170 14.11 2.75 -11.09
CA VAL A 170 13.99 1.29 -11.24
C VAL A 170 12.70 0.90 -11.97
N ASN A 171 11.57 1.56 -11.69
CA ASN A 171 10.31 1.27 -12.37
C ASN A 171 10.37 1.57 -13.88
N LEU A 172 11.02 2.67 -14.26
CA LEU A 172 11.23 3.02 -15.66
C LEU A 172 12.16 2.01 -16.33
N ASP A 173 13.24 1.62 -15.66
CA ASP A 173 14.20 0.64 -16.18
C ASP A 173 13.55 -0.72 -16.42
N LEU A 174 12.69 -1.18 -15.50
CA LEU A 174 12.03 -2.49 -15.58
C LEU A 174 10.82 -2.52 -16.53
N PHE A 175 9.99 -1.47 -16.53
CA PHE A 175 8.64 -1.54 -17.12
C PHE A 175 8.40 -0.53 -18.25
N ALA A 176 9.20 0.53 -18.39
CA ALA A 176 8.96 1.59 -19.38
C ALA A 176 9.75 1.42 -20.69
N GLN A 177 10.19 0.19 -21.00
CA GLN A 177 10.91 -0.11 -22.25
C GLN A 177 10.01 -0.10 -23.49
N GLU A 178 8.68 -0.14 -23.30
CA GLU A 178 7.70 -0.19 -24.38
C GLU A 178 6.97 1.14 -24.61
N ARG A 179 6.70 1.47 -25.89
CA ARG A 179 6.06 2.73 -26.30
C ARG A 179 4.63 2.92 -25.80
N ASN A 180 3.94 1.85 -25.43
CA ASN A 180 2.53 1.85 -25.02
C ASN A 180 2.33 1.52 -23.54
N THR A 181 3.37 1.74 -22.72
CA THR A 181 3.29 1.51 -21.27
C THR A 181 2.20 2.40 -20.65
N PRO A 182 1.29 1.84 -19.84
CA PRO A 182 0.26 2.63 -19.16
C PRO A 182 0.91 3.66 -18.23
N ARG A 183 0.23 4.81 -18.07
CA ARG A 183 0.72 5.89 -17.21
C ARG A 183 0.07 5.80 -15.85
N THR A 184 0.89 5.80 -14.80
CA THR A 184 0.43 5.96 -13.43
C THR A 184 0.26 7.45 -13.10
N LEU A 185 -0.88 7.80 -12.53
CA LEU A 185 -1.10 9.13 -11.96
C LEU A 185 -0.34 9.25 -10.63
N LEU A 186 0.49 10.28 -10.50
CA LEU A 186 1.14 10.64 -9.25
C LEU A 186 0.35 11.76 -8.57
N LEU A 187 -0.31 11.45 -7.46
CA LEU A 187 -1.14 12.39 -6.71
C LEU A 187 -0.46 12.76 -5.39
N PHE A 188 0.04 13.99 -5.27
CA PHE A 188 0.61 14.47 -4.01
C PHE A 188 -0.49 14.99 -3.08
N ALA A 189 -0.74 14.26 -2.00
CA ALA A 189 -1.67 14.67 -0.95
C ALA A 189 -0.90 15.42 0.15
N VAL A 190 -0.96 16.75 0.11
CA VAL A 190 -0.32 17.61 1.10
C VAL A 190 -1.21 17.71 2.34
N ARG A 191 -0.66 17.32 3.49
CA ARG A 191 -1.36 17.27 4.79
C ARG A 191 -1.03 18.48 5.65
N ASP A 192 -1.98 18.85 6.49
CA ASP A 192 -1.86 19.90 7.51
C ASP A 192 -1.38 21.24 6.95
N TRP A 193 -1.87 21.58 5.76
CA TRP A 193 -1.69 22.90 5.17
C TRP A 193 -2.64 23.91 5.84
N ALA A 194 -2.11 25.10 6.13
CA ALA A 194 -2.88 26.26 6.52
C ALA A 194 -2.28 27.51 5.90
N GLU A 195 -3.13 28.46 5.52
CA GLU A 195 -2.71 29.71 4.85
C GLU A 195 -1.62 30.45 5.63
N VAL A 196 -1.76 30.54 6.96
CA VAL A 196 -0.80 31.17 7.88
C VAL A 196 0.60 30.53 7.89
N MET A 197 0.74 29.30 7.41
CA MET A 197 2.02 28.58 7.34
C MET A 197 2.74 28.77 5.99
N THR A 198 2.13 29.52 5.06
CA THR A 198 2.73 29.78 3.74
C THR A 198 3.47 31.11 3.80
N PRO A 199 4.82 31.12 3.79
CA PRO A 199 5.54 32.37 3.63
C PRO A 199 5.24 32.90 2.21
N LEU A 200 4.54 34.04 2.14
CA LEU A 200 4.32 34.79 0.90
C LEU A 200 5.65 35.27 0.30
#